data_AF-A0A925BWS0-F1
#
_entry.id   AF-A0A925BWS0-F1
#
_cell.length_a   1.000
_cell.length_b   1.000
_cell.length_c   1.000
_cell.angle_alpha   90.00
_cell.angle_beta   90.00
_cell.angle_gamma   90.00
#
_symmetry.space_group_name_H-M   'P 1'
#
loop_
_entity.id
_entity.type
_entity.pdbx_description
1 polymer ?
#
loop_
_entity_poly.entity_id
_entity_poly.type
_entity_poly.pdbx_seq_one_letter_code
_entity_poly.pdbx_strand_id
1 'polypeptide(L)'
;MKQLSRFLFLSAFLLLLVDKTEGKAVKVQRWQPYDFEFKSKELTSNPFTINFSAEAVGPGNTKLILPGFYDGNGTWKIRFAPTKEGEWTITTK
;
A
#
# COMPACT_ATOMS: atom_id res chain seq x y z
N MET A 1 -10.81 50.61 -29.10
CA MET A 1 -9.63 50.25 -28.29
C MET A 1 -10.10 49.86 -26.90
N LYS A 2 -9.87 48.58 -26.55
CA LYS A 2 -9.86 47.89 -25.25
C LYS A 2 -10.48 48.59 -24.02
N GLN A 3 -11.54 47.97 -23.48
CA GLN A 3 -11.81 47.75 -22.05
C GLN A 3 -12.56 46.40 -22.00
N LEU A 4 -11.94 45.26 -21.67
CA LEU A 4 -11.72 44.73 -20.30
C LEU A 4 -12.97 44.97 -19.43
N SER A 5 -13.64 44.00 -18.81
CA SER A 5 -13.18 42.76 -18.19
C SER A 5 -14.45 41.97 -17.81
N ARG A 6 -14.63 40.73 -18.32
CA ARG A 6 -15.65 39.81 -17.82
C ARG A 6 -14.96 38.75 -16.97
N PHE A 7 -14.61 39.12 -15.74
CA PHE A 7 -14.24 38.16 -14.69
C PHE A 7 -15.46 37.92 -13.82
N LEU A 8 -16.22 36.86 -14.13
CA LEU A 8 -17.12 36.23 -13.18
C LEU A 8 -16.49 34.91 -12.79
N PHE A 9 -16.01 34.87 -11.55
CA PHE A 9 -15.42 33.73 -10.87
C PHE A 9 -16.33 32.50 -10.97
N LEU A 10 -15.95 31.52 -11.78
CA LEU A 10 -16.42 30.14 -11.62
C LEU A 10 -15.30 29.35 -10.92
N SER A 11 -15.06 29.68 -9.66
CA SER A 11 -14.33 28.79 -8.75
C SER A 11 -15.28 27.67 -8.33
N ALA A 12 -15.61 26.78 -9.27
CA ALA A 12 -16.19 25.49 -8.92
C ALA A 12 -15.07 24.66 -8.31
N PHE A 13 -15.10 24.59 -6.98
CA PHE A 13 -14.25 23.78 -6.13
C PHE A 13 -14.26 22.33 -6.65
N LEU A 14 -13.25 21.98 -7.43
CA LEU A 14 -13.01 20.61 -7.86
C LEU A 14 -12.58 19.84 -6.60
N LEU A 15 -13.57 19.24 -5.92
CA LEU A 15 -13.33 18.19 -4.93
C LEU A 15 -12.58 17.08 -5.66
N LEU A 16 -11.26 17.11 -5.57
CA LEU A 16 -10.40 15.97 -5.86
C LEU A 16 -10.84 14.87 -4.90
N LEU A 17 -11.71 13.98 -5.37
CA LEU A 17 -11.88 12.66 -4.81
C LEU A 17 -10.53 11.96 -5.02
N VAL A 18 -9.63 12.13 -4.05
CA VAL A 18 -8.48 11.25 -3.91
C VAL A 18 -9.08 9.92 -3.48
N ASP A 19 -9.33 9.03 -4.44
CA ASP A 19 -9.64 7.64 -4.15
C ASP A 19 -8.41 7.05 -3.46
N LYS A 20 -8.43 7.09 -2.13
CA LYS A 20 -7.51 6.32 -1.32
C LYS A 20 -7.86 4.87 -1.61
N THR A 21 -7.01 4.19 -2.36
CA THR A 21 -7.17 2.77 -2.64
C THR A 21 -7.02 2.03 -1.32
N GLU A 22 -8.15 1.78 -0.67
CA GLU A 22 -8.18 0.99 0.56
C GLU A 22 -7.90 -0.46 0.20
N GLY A 23 -6.78 -0.96 0.73
CA GLY A 23 -6.46 -2.38 0.66
C GLY A 23 -7.53 -3.20 1.38
N LYS A 24 -7.80 -4.41 0.89
CA LYS A 24 -8.75 -5.33 1.53
C LYS A 24 -8.29 -5.66 2.96
N ALA A 25 -9.12 -5.35 3.94
CA ALA A 25 -8.89 -5.76 5.32
C ALA A 25 -9.01 -7.28 5.49
N VAL A 26 -8.10 -7.87 6.26
CA VAL A 26 -8.07 -9.29 6.59
C VAL A 26 -7.90 -9.49 8.09
N LYS A 27 -8.47 -10.56 8.64
CA LYS A 27 -8.26 -10.94 10.04
C LYS A 27 -7.09 -11.91 10.12
N VAL A 28 -6.08 -11.56 10.91
CA VAL A 28 -4.88 -12.38 11.16
C VAL A 28 -4.77 -12.64 12.65
N GLN A 29 -4.60 -13.90 13.03
CA GLN A 29 -4.44 -14.28 14.43
C GLN A 29 -3.05 -13.84 14.95
N ARG A 30 -3.01 -13.35 16.19
CA ARG A 30 -1.74 -13.01 16.86
C ARG A 30 -0.77 -14.19 16.80
N TRP A 31 0.48 -13.90 16.42
CA TRP A 31 1.58 -14.85 16.25
C TRP A 31 1.38 -15.95 15.20
N GLN A 32 0.30 -15.90 14.42
CA GLN A 32 0.14 -16.79 13.27
C GLN A 32 0.61 -16.08 12.00
N PRO A 33 1.37 -16.77 11.13
CA PRO A 33 1.79 -16.20 9.88
C PRO A 33 0.60 -16.05 8.93
N TYR A 34 0.56 -14.93 8.22
CA TYR A 34 -0.33 -14.69 7.09
C TYR A 34 0.50 -14.15 5.93
N ASP A 35 0.30 -14.74 4.74
CA ASP A 35 0.98 -14.33 3.52
C ASP A 35 0.07 -13.42 2.71
N PHE A 36 0.49 -12.16 2.54
CA PHE A 36 -0.09 -11.27 1.55
C PHE A 36 0.54 -11.56 0.19
N GLU A 37 -0.29 -11.86 -0.80
CA GLU A 37 0.15 -12.16 -2.17
C GLU A 37 -0.03 -10.96 -3.10
N PHE A 38 1.00 -10.67 -3.88
CA PHE A 38 1.02 -9.62 -4.89
C PHE A 38 1.42 -10.21 -6.22
N LYS A 39 0.63 -9.93 -7.27
CA LYS A 39 0.93 -10.37 -8.63
C LYS A 39 1.62 -9.25 -9.39
N SER A 40 2.84 -9.50 -9.84
CA SER A 40 3.54 -8.62 -10.77
C SER A 40 3.31 -9.08 -12.21
N LYS A 41 3.08 -8.12 -13.11
CA LYS A 41 3.09 -8.35 -14.55
C LYS A 41 4.48 -8.18 -15.16
N GLU A 42 5.44 -7.68 -14.37
CA GLU A 42 6.78 -7.41 -14.85
C GLU A 42 7.62 -8.69 -14.90
N LEU A 43 8.24 -8.92 -16.05
CA LEU A 43 9.20 -9.98 -16.26
C LEU A 43 10.60 -9.39 -16.01
N THR A 44 11.21 -9.80 -14.91
CA THR A 44 12.61 -9.49 -14.58
C THR A 44 13.49 -10.70 -14.88
N SER A 45 14.74 -10.47 -15.28
CA SER A 45 15.72 -11.52 -15.58
C SER A 45 16.06 -12.37 -14.35
N ASN A 46 16.09 -11.75 -13.16
CA ASN A 46 16.23 -12.44 -11.90
C ASN A 46 15.37 -11.75 -10.81
N PRO A 47 14.22 -12.33 -10.42
CA PRO A 47 13.38 -11.73 -9.39
C PRO A 47 14.05 -11.74 -8.01
N PHE A 48 14.96 -12.65 -7.72
CA PHE A 48 15.60 -12.72 -6.39
C PHE A 48 16.55 -11.54 -6.09
N THR A 49 16.81 -10.65 -7.04
CA THR A 49 17.62 -9.44 -6.83
C THR A 49 16.80 -8.20 -6.50
N ILE A 50 15.47 -8.27 -6.54
CA ILE A 50 14.60 -7.12 -6.27
C ILE A 50 14.33 -7.01 -4.77
N ASN A 51 14.50 -5.81 -4.24
CA ASN A 51 14.15 -5.48 -2.85
C ASN A 51 12.68 -5.10 -2.78
N PHE A 52 11.82 -6.08 -2.51
CA PHE A 52 10.41 -5.85 -2.18
C PHE A 52 10.22 -5.92 -0.67
N SER A 53 9.51 -4.96 -0.07
CA SER A 53 9.30 -4.93 1.38
C SER A 53 8.01 -4.25 1.79
N ALA A 54 7.67 -4.30 3.07
CA ALA A 54 6.58 -3.51 3.64
C ALA A 54 6.91 -2.98 5.04
N GLU A 55 6.27 -1.89 5.41
CA GLU A 55 6.20 -1.38 6.79
C GLU A 55 4.82 -1.70 7.37
N ALA A 56 4.80 -2.40 8.50
CA ALA A 56 3.58 -2.66 9.27
C ALA A 56 3.56 -1.77 10.52
N VAL A 57 2.49 -0.99 10.68
CA VAL A 57 2.26 -0.11 11.83
C VAL A 57 1.02 -0.60 12.59
N GLY A 58 1.19 -0.88 13.87
CA GLY A 58 0.15 -1.44 14.73
C GLY A 58 -0.01 -0.73 16.08
N PRO A 59 -0.73 -1.34 17.02
CA PRO A 59 -1.11 -0.72 18.30
C PRO A 59 0.09 -0.17 19.08
N GLY A 60 -0.08 1.02 19.65
CA GLY A 60 0.98 1.74 20.37
C GLY A 60 2.13 2.17 19.46
N ASN A 61 1.87 2.44 18.18
CA ASN A 61 2.87 2.80 17.16
C ASN A 61 3.97 1.74 17.00
N THR A 62 3.60 0.47 17.18
CA THR A 62 4.54 -0.65 16.95
C THR A 62 4.86 -0.72 15.46
N LYS A 63 6.13 -0.71 15.10
CA LYS A 63 6.58 -0.75 13.70
C LYS A 63 7.38 -2.02 13.43
N LEU A 64 7.08 -2.67 12.31
CA LEU A 64 7.80 -3.84 11.82
C LEU A 64 8.16 -3.63 10.35
N ILE A 65 9.42 -3.90 10.00
CA ILE A 65 9.86 -3.96 8.60
C ILE A 65 9.80 -5.42 8.16
N LEU A 66 9.01 -5.68 7.13
CA LEU A 66 8.72 -7.01 6.63
C LEU A 66 9.44 -7.20 5.29
N PRO A 67 10.41 -8.11 5.19
CA PRO A 67 11.00 -8.46 3.91
C PRO A 67 9.97 -9.20 3.05
N GLY A 68 9.90 -8.80 1.79
CA GLY A 68 9.17 -9.53 0.76
C GLY A 68 10.05 -10.57 0.09
N PHE A 69 9.43 -11.57 -0.52
CA PHE A 69 10.14 -12.59 -1.28
C PHE A 69 9.36 -12.99 -2.53
N TYR A 70 10.09 -13.41 -3.55
CA TYR A 70 9.52 -13.98 -4.76
C TYR A 70 9.16 -15.45 -4.53
N ASP A 71 7.94 -15.84 -4.89
CA ASP A 71 7.37 -17.18 -4.69
C ASP A 71 7.02 -17.87 -6.02
N GLY A 72 7.62 -17.43 -7.13
CA GLY A 72 7.39 -18.01 -8.46
C GLY A 72 6.17 -17.44 -9.18
N ASN A 73 6.11 -17.67 -10.50
CA ASN A 73 4.99 -17.29 -11.38
C ASN A 73 4.54 -15.82 -11.23
N GLY A 74 5.48 -14.88 -11.10
CA GLY A 74 5.17 -13.46 -10.90
C GLY A 74 4.56 -13.13 -9.53
N THR A 75 4.63 -14.05 -8.57
CA THR A 75 4.04 -13.90 -7.23
C THR A 75 5.09 -13.40 -6.24
N TRP A 76 4.72 -12.36 -5.51
CA TRP A 76 5.49 -11.80 -4.42
C TRP A 76 4.71 -11.96 -3.12
N LYS A 77 5.40 -12.25 -2.03
CA LYS A 77 4.79 -12.44 -0.71
C LYS A 77 5.40 -11.53 0.33
N ILE A 78 4.54 -10.99 1.19
CA ILE A 78 4.91 -10.42 2.48
C ILE A 78 4.29 -11.30 3.55
N ARG A 79 5.13 -11.95 4.37
CA ARG A 79 4.67 -12.76 5.50
C ARG A 79 4.62 -11.90 6.76
N PHE A 80 3.46 -11.83 7.38
CA PHE A 80 3.22 -11.05 8.58
C PHE A 80 2.65 -11.92 9.70
N ALA A 81 3.19 -11.76 10.90
CA ALA A 81 2.63 -12.35 12.13
C ALA A 81 2.49 -11.24 13.18
N PRO A 82 1.26 -10.75 13.46
CA PRO A 82 1.07 -9.63 14.38
C PRO A 82 1.52 -10.01 15.80
N THR A 83 2.27 -9.10 16.42
CA THR A 83 2.76 -9.27 17.81
C THR A 83 1.75 -8.83 18.86
N LYS A 84 0.72 -8.06 18.44
CA LYS A 84 -0.35 -7.50 19.27
C LYS A 84 -1.68 -7.59 18.54
N GLU A 85 -2.75 -7.76 19.30
CA GLU A 85 -4.13 -7.65 18.79
C GLU A 85 -4.50 -6.19 18.55
N GLY A 86 -5.31 -5.92 17.53
CA GLY A 86 -5.74 -4.58 17.13
C GLY A 86 -5.57 -4.35 15.62
N GLU A 87 -5.78 -3.11 15.19
CA GLU A 87 -5.63 -2.73 13.79
C GLU A 87 -4.16 -2.57 13.41
N TRP A 88 -3.82 -3.10 12.23
CA TRP A 88 -2.51 -2.98 11.63
C TRP A 88 -2.66 -2.42 10.21
N THR A 89 -1.85 -1.43 9.87
CA THR A 89 -1.71 -0.93 8.50
C THR A 89 -0.40 -1.45 7.92
N ILE A 90 -0.46 -2.03 6.72
CA ILE A 90 0.71 -2.55 6.01
C ILE A 90 0.86 -1.76 4.72
N THR A 91 2.04 -1.18 4.51
CA THR A 91 2.37 -0.38 3.33
C THR A 91 3.58 -0.98 2.63
N THR A 92 3.40 -1.43 1.38
CA THR A 92 4.50 -1.98 0.55
C THR A 92 5.38 -0.87 -0.03
N LYS A 93 6.65 -1.19 -0.29
CA LYS A 93 7.65 -0.33 -0.94
C LYS A 93 8.41 -1.11 -2.01
#